data_AF-A0A3Q3FGQ8-F1
#
_entry.id   AF-A0A3Q3FGQ8-F1
#
_cell.length_a   1.000
_cell.length_b   1.000
_cell.length_c   1.000
_cell.angle_alpha   90.00
_cell.angle_beta   90.00
_cell.angle_gamma   90.00
#
_symmetry.space_group_name_H-M   'P 1'
#
loop_
_entity.id
_entity.type
_entity.pdbx_description
1 polymer ?
#
loop_
_entity_poly.entity_id
_entity_poly.type
_entity_poly.pdbx_seq_one_letter_code
_entity_poly.pdbx_strand_id
1 'polypeptide(L)' 'MYYYYGKKAQVNYTQPLVAVKFLNASMNTDINVECKINSNTLIEGTERDKFAGRVSFKLRINSK' A
#
# COMPACT_ATOMS: atom_id res chain seq x y z
N MET A 1 -10.25 -15.25 10.27
CA MET A 1 -10.26 -14.03 11.13
C MET A 1 -8.82 -13.79 11.57
N TYR A 2 -8.21 -12.68 11.17
CA TYR A 2 -6.84 -12.34 11.56
C TYR A 2 -6.91 -11.17 12.54
N TYR A 3 -6.57 -11.42 13.81
CA TYR A 3 -6.68 -10.43 14.88
C TYR A 3 -5.32 -10.01 15.42
N TYR A 4 -5.15 -8.70 15.52
CA TYR A 4 -4.08 -8.09 16.29
C TYR A 4 -4.61 -7.71 17.67
N TYR A 5 -4.08 -8.35 18.71
CA TYR A 5 -4.47 -8.16 20.12
C TYR A 5 -3.65 -7.08 20.83
N GLY A 6 -2.80 -6.35 20.10
CA GLY A 6 -1.97 -5.28 20.63
C GLY A 6 -0.59 -5.73 21.10
N LYS A 7 0.35 -4.79 21.11
CA LYS A 7 1.79 -5.03 21.39
C LYS A 7 2.04 -5.71 22.74
N LYS A 8 1.26 -5.40 23.78
CA LYS A 8 1.44 -6.02 25.11
C LYS A 8 1.10 -7.51 25.11
N ALA A 9 0.03 -7.89 24.41
CA ALA A 9 -0.41 -9.28 24.32
C ALA A 9 0.38 -10.07 23.26
N GLN A 10 0.86 -9.39 22.21
CA GLN A 10 1.62 -10.00 21.12
C GLN A 10 2.87 -9.16 20.82
N VAL A 11 3.89 -9.28 21.67
CA VAL A 11 5.14 -8.47 21.58
C VAL A 11 5.89 -8.71 20.27
N ASN A 12 5.87 -9.94 19.76
CA ASN A 12 6.59 -10.35 18.54
C ASN A 12 5.67 -10.45 17.32
N TYR A 13 4.49 -9.82 17.36
CA TYR A 13 3.59 -9.81 16.21
C TYR A 13 4.20 -9.05 15.04
N THR A 14 4.22 -9.69 13.87
CA THR A 14 4.66 -9.07 12.62
C THR A 14 3.48 -9.03 11.66
N GLN A 15 3.13 -7.85 11.19
CA GLN A 15 2.09 -7.69 10.18
C GLN A 15 2.55 -8.31 8.84
N PRO A 16 1.65 -8.93 8.06
CA PRO A 16 1.99 -9.45 6.74
C PRO A 16 2.42 -8.31 5.82
N LEU A 17 3.37 -8.61 4.93
CA LEU A 17 3.91 -7.67 3.96
C LEU A 17 3.66 -8.17 2.54
N VAL A 18 3.54 -7.24 1.60
CA VAL A 18 3.35 -7.53 0.17
C VAL A 18 4.39 -6.77 -0.62
N ALA A 19 5.08 -7.46 -1.53
CA ALA A 19 5.99 -6.84 -2.50
C ALA A 19 5.28 -6.66 -3.83
N VAL A 20 5.41 -5.49 -4.44
CA VAL A 20 4.83 -5.16 -5.75
C VAL A 20 5.95 -4.98 -6.76
N LYS A 21 5.89 -5.72 -7.88
CA LYS A 21 6.84 -5.61 -9.00
C LYS A 21 6.13 -5.09 -10.23
N PHE A 22 6.60 -3.96 -10.75
CA PHE A 22 6.11 -3.39 -12.01
C PHE A 22 6.85 -4.07 -13.18
N LEU A 23 6.11 -4.79 -14.02
CA LEU A 23 6.68 -5.46 -15.21
C LEU A 23 6.72 -4.54 -16.44
N ASN A 24 5.73 -3.64 -16.55
CA ASN A 24 5.53 -2.78 -17.72
C ASN A 24 5.50 -1.30 -17.29
N ALA A 25 6.63 -0.77 -16.82
CA ALA A 25 6.76 0.63 -16.45
C ALA A 25 7.53 1.42 -17.51
N SER A 26 6.98 2.56 -17.94
CA SER A 26 7.62 3.45 -18.90
C SER A 26 8.84 4.16 -18.30
N MET A 27 9.92 4.19 -19.07
CA MET A 27 11.17 4.87 -18.70
C MET A 27 11.08 6.38 -18.94
N ASN A 28 11.81 7.16 -18.14
CA ASN A 28 11.95 8.61 -18.21
C ASN A 28 10.64 9.41 -18.06
N THR A 29 9.57 8.77 -17.61
CA THR A 29 8.26 9.38 -17.36
C THR A 29 7.88 9.32 -15.89
N ASP A 30 7.12 10.31 -15.41
CA ASP A 30 6.55 10.30 -14.06
C ASP A 30 5.25 9.50 -14.06
N ILE A 31 5.23 8.38 -13.34
CA ILE A 31 4.08 7.48 -13.21
C ILE A 31 3.45 7.69 -11.84
N ASN A 32 2.17 8.09 -11.79
CA ASN A 32 1.42 8.13 -10.54
C ASN A 32 0.86 6.74 -10.28
N VAL A 33 1.30 6.10 -9.20
CA VAL A 33 0.84 4.77 -8.78
C VAL A 33 -0.04 4.91 -7.55
N GLU A 34 -1.19 4.24 -7.56
CA GLU A 34 -2.06 4.08 -6.40
C GLU A 34 -2.30 2.58 -6.16
N CYS A 35 -1.89 2.09 -4.99
CA CYS A 35 -2.17 0.73 -4.55
C CYS A 35 -3.33 0.77 -3.55
N LYS A 36 -4.39 0.01 -3.80
CA LYS A 36 -5.60 -0.06 -2.98
C LYS A 36 -5.79 -1.45 -2.39
N ILE A 37 -6.26 -1.52 -1.15
CA ILE A 37 -6.66 -2.76 -0.50
C ILE A 37 -8.13 -3.00 -0.83
N ASN A 38 -8.44 -4.12 -1.48
CA ASN A 38 -9.82 -4.55 -1.68
C ASN A 38 -10.26 -5.39 -0.46
N SER A 39 -11.22 -4.88 0.32
CA SER A 39 -11.74 -5.54 1.51
C SER A 39 -13.18 -5.14 1.79
N ASN A 40 -13.99 -6.10 2.23
CA ASN A 40 -15.38 -5.88 2.62
C ASN A 40 -15.53 -5.13 3.94
N THR A 41 -14.45 -4.97 4.71
CA THR A 41 -14.47 -4.34 6.04
C THR A 41 -13.78 -2.98 6.08
N LEU A 42 -13.18 -2.54 4.97
CA LEU A 42 -12.55 -1.22 4.88
C LEU A 42 -13.56 -0.25 4.27
N ILE A 43 -13.73 0.90 4.93
CA ILE A 43 -14.48 2.01 4.36
C ILE A 43 -13.59 2.66 3.29
N GLU A 44 -14.16 2.96 2.12
CA GLU A 44 -13.43 3.70 1.09
C GLU A 44 -12.98 5.05 1.67
N GLY A 45 -11.66 5.28 1.67
CA GLY A 45 -11.07 6.50 2.20
C GLY A 45 -11.59 7.73 1.44
N THR A 46 -11.97 8.78 2.18
CA THR A 46 -12.39 10.05 1.56
C THR A 46 -11.20 10.76 0.91
N GLU A 47 -11.42 11.75 0.05
CA GLU A 47 -10.32 12.56 -0.51
C GLU A 47 -9.49 13.29 0.56
N ARG A 48 -10.06 13.52 1.75
CA ARG A 48 -9.36 14.10 2.89
C ARG A 48 -8.44 13.09 3.59
N ASP A 49 -8.75 11.80 3.48
CA ASP A 49 -7.96 10.71 4.04
C ASP A 49 -7.38 9.83 2.91
N LYS A 50 -6.32 10.35 2.30
CA LYS A 50 -5.68 9.72 1.12
C LYS A 50 -4.90 8.44 1.45
N PHE A 51 -4.76 8.07 2.72
CA PHE A 51 -3.98 6.91 3.16
C PHE A 51 -4.83 5.80 3.81
N ALA A 52 -6.12 6.03 4.04
CA ALA A 52 -7.04 4.99 4.48
C ALA A 52 -7.26 3.93 3.38
N GLY A 53 -6.69 2.73 3.59
CA GLY A 53 -6.87 1.58 2.69
C GLY A 53 -6.15 1.69 1.35
N ARG A 54 -5.31 2.70 1.15
CA ARG A 54 -4.55 2.92 -0.08
C ARG A 54 -3.24 3.65 0.16
N VAL A 55 -2.29 3.52 -0.76
CA VAL A 55 -1.07 4.31 -0.78
C VAL A 55 -0.81 4.82 -2.20
N SER A 56 -0.44 6.10 -2.31
CA SER A 56 -0.15 6.74 -3.59
C SER A 56 1.26 7.30 -3.61
N PHE A 57 2.01 7.03 -4.68
CA PHE A 57 3.38 7.51 -4.84
C PHE A 57 3.70 7.78 -6.31
N LYS A 58 4.71 8.62 -6.55
CA LYS A 58 5.26 8.87 -7.89
C LYS A 58 6.45 7.95 -8.14
N LEU A 59 6.39 7.21 -9.23
CA LEU A 59 7.46 6.34 -9.71
C LEU A 59 8.07 6.97 -10.95
N ARG A 60 9.38 7.21 -10.93
CA ARG A 60 10.15 7.62 -12.11
C ARG A 60 11.32 6.67 -12.27
N ILE A 61 11.40 5.99 -13.41
CA ILE A 61 12.51 5.10 -13.75
C ILE A 61 13.35 5.79 -14.81
N ASN A 62 14.53 6.27 -14.46
CA ASN A 62 15.42 6.92 -15.43
C ASN A 62 16.21 5.86 -16.20
N SER A 63 16.37 6.07 -17.51
CA SER A 63 17.40 5.37 -18.26
C SER A 63 18.77 5.87 -17.80
N LYS A 64 19.74 4.98 -17.85
CA LYS A 64 21.16 5.35 -17.73
C LYS A 64 21.58 6.26 -18.87
#